data_AF-A0A6C0EA52-F1
#
_entry.id   AF-A0A6C0EA52-F1
#
_cell.length_a   1.000
_cell.length_b   1.000
_cell.length_c   1.000
_cell.angle_alpha   90.00
_cell.angle_beta   90.00
_cell.angle_gamma   90.00
#
_symmetry.space_group_name_H-M   'P 1'
#
loop_
_entity.id
_entity.type
_entity.pdbx_description
1 polymer ?
#
loop_
_entity_poly.entity_id
_entity_poly.type
_entity_poly.pdbx_seq_one_letter_code
_entity_poly.pdbx_strand_id
1 'polypeptide(L)'
;MDLSNNNHDIENIESNNFVDDVTLKFLMNKNHYHRYLSHSDPKKHAELEDYYSNIRKYKRDIMSLTNDLIENPKKQINTEINDIFEAFMKSLIKYFKYKEIENTGSDEEDMLFGYSMNNTTDVDLAPITSPMGSFWGKERITKSNHTNIYNMNYVPRKNSFS
;
A
#
# COMPACT_ATOMS: atom_id res chain seq x y z
N MET A 1 53.28 -14.37 -8.07
CA MET A 1 53.23 -13.11 -8.82
C MET A 1 53.14 -13.55 -10.28
N ASP A 2 52.02 -13.48 -10.98
CA ASP A 2 50.93 -12.52 -10.92
C ASP A 2 49.57 -13.19 -11.25
N LEU A 3 48.54 -12.83 -10.48
CA LEU A 3 47.15 -13.18 -10.77
C LEU A 3 46.61 -12.11 -11.72
N SER A 4 46.78 -12.34 -13.02
CA SER A 4 46.19 -11.53 -14.07
C SER A 4 44.67 -11.74 -14.13
N ASN A 5 43.95 -10.62 -14.00
CA ASN A 5 42.73 -10.28 -14.74
C ASN A 5 41.56 -11.27 -14.74
N ASN A 6 40.56 -10.98 -13.90
CA ASN A 6 39.15 -11.34 -14.11
C ASN A 6 38.24 -10.24 -13.53
N ASN A 7 38.45 -8.98 -13.94
CA ASN A 7 37.61 -7.82 -13.57
C ASN A 7 37.06 -7.10 -14.82
N HIS A 8 36.58 -7.88 -15.78
CA HIS A 8 35.68 -7.50 -16.87
C HIS A 8 34.80 -8.75 -16.96
N ASP A 9 33.57 -8.79 -16.47
CA ASP A 9 32.45 -8.03 -16.99
C ASP A 9 31.40 -7.79 -15.88
N ILE A 10 31.27 -6.56 -15.40
CA ILE A 10 30.00 -6.03 -14.89
C ILE A 10 29.57 -4.97 -15.89
N GLU A 11 29.44 -5.37 -17.15
CA GLU A 11 28.90 -4.51 -18.20
C GLU A 11 27.38 -4.63 -18.19
N ASN A 12 26.72 -3.49 -17.97
CA ASN A 12 25.30 -3.22 -18.20
C ASN A 12 24.30 -4.18 -17.54
N ILE A 13 24.03 -3.95 -16.25
CA ILE A 13 22.63 -4.06 -15.81
C ILE A 13 21.93 -2.89 -16.49
N GLU A 14 21.31 -3.10 -17.65
CA GLU A 14 20.25 -2.21 -18.12
C GLU A 14 19.27 -2.09 -16.96
N SER A 15 19.34 -0.98 -16.23
CA SER A 15 18.45 -0.72 -15.12
C SER A 15 17.05 -0.79 -15.69
N ASN A 16 16.28 -1.78 -15.25
CA ASN A 16 14.94 -2.00 -15.72
C ASN A 16 14.09 -0.89 -15.09
N ASN A 17 14.26 0.33 -15.58
CA ASN A 17 13.74 1.58 -15.02
C ASN A 17 12.22 1.48 -14.84
N PHE A 18 11.56 0.69 -15.69
CA PHE A 18 10.15 0.34 -15.54
C PHE A 18 9.86 -0.44 -14.26
N VAL A 19 10.61 -1.51 -13.97
CA VAL A 19 10.46 -2.31 -12.76
C VAL A 19 10.79 -1.46 -11.53
N ASP A 20 11.81 -0.62 -11.59
CA ASP A 20 12.18 0.27 -10.51
C ASP A 20 11.08 1.32 -10.25
N ASP A 21 10.56 1.97 -11.29
CA ASP A 21 9.46 2.95 -11.18
C ASP A 21 8.18 2.31 -10.62
N VAL A 22 7.85 1.10 -11.08
CA VAL A 22 6.69 0.33 -10.61
C VAL A 22 6.88 -0.02 -9.14
N THR A 23 8.02 -0.60 -8.79
CA THR A 23 8.35 -1.00 -7.41
C THR A 23 8.29 0.21 -6.49
N LEU A 24 8.87 1.34 -6.92
CA LEU A 24 8.85 2.58 -6.17
C LEU A 24 7.42 3.10 -5.95
N LYS A 25 6.57 3.07 -6.99
CA LYS A 25 5.15 3.48 -6.90
C LYS A 25 4.36 2.64 -5.89
N PHE A 26 4.63 1.34 -5.79
CA PHE A 26 3.92 0.43 -4.89
C PHE A 26 4.45 0.46 -3.45
N LEU A 27 5.75 0.64 -3.26
CA LEU A 27 6.38 0.62 -1.94
C LEU A 27 6.43 1.98 -1.26
N MET A 28 6.48 3.08 -2.02
CA MET A 28 6.49 4.42 -1.44
C MET A 28 5.10 4.85 -0.97
N ASN A 29 5.09 5.65 0.10
CA ASN A 29 3.92 6.43 0.46
C ASN A 29 3.52 7.37 -0.70
N LYS A 30 2.21 7.48 -0.98
CA LYS A 30 1.66 8.34 -2.04
C LYS A 30 2.23 9.77 -2.01
N ASN A 31 2.33 10.41 -0.85
CA ASN A 31 2.85 11.78 -0.73
C ASN A 31 4.34 11.86 -1.07
N HIS A 32 5.13 10.86 -0.65
CA HIS A 32 6.54 10.80 -0.98
C HIS A 32 6.76 10.47 -2.46
N TYR A 33 5.91 9.63 -3.05
CA TYR A 33 5.92 9.32 -4.47
C TYR A 33 5.55 10.53 -5.32
N HIS A 34 4.52 11.32 -4.95
CA HIS A 34 4.21 12.58 -5.64
C HIS A 34 5.39 13.57 -5.61
N ARG A 35 6.04 13.70 -4.46
CA ARG A 35 7.26 14.52 -4.35
C ARG A 35 8.37 13.98 -5.23
N TYR A 36 8.61 12.67 -5.26
CA TYR A 36 9.59 12.04 -6.15
C TYR A 36 9.28 12.36 -7.62
N LEU A 37 8.02 12.18 -8.05
CA LEU A 37 7.58 12.49 -9.42
C LEU A 37 7.83 13.96 -9.78
N SER A 38 7.59 14.91 -8.87
CA SER A 38 7.87 16.32 -9.16
C SER A 38 9.35 16.62 -9.48
N HIS A 39 10.28 15.80 -8.98
CA HIS A 39 11.72 15.94 -9.22
C HIS A 39 12.21 15.07 -10.38
N SER A 40 11.66 13.86 -10.53
CA SER A 40 12.06 12.88 -11.54
C SER A 40 11.44 13.18 -12.92
N ASP A 41 10.13 13.48 -12.95
CA ASP A 41 9.39 13.75 -14.18
C ASP A 41 8.31 14.83 -13.94
N PRO A 42 8.69 16.12 -14.07
CA PRO A 42 7.78 17.24 -13.84
C PRO A 42 6.56 17.22 -14.77
N LYS A 43 6.66 16.61 -15.95
CA LYS A 43 5.56 16.53 -16.91
C LYS A 43 4.48 15.57 -16.43
N LYS A 44 4.85 14.35 -16.03
CA LYS A 44 3.91 13.38 -15.43
C LYS A 44 3.29 13.92 -14.15
N HIS A 45 4.06 14.65 -13.35
CA HIS A 45 3.53 15.31 -12.15
C HIS A 45 2.47 16.37 -12.51
N ALA A 46 2.71 17.19 -13.53
CA ALA A 46 1.73 18.19 -13.99
C ALA A 46 0.44 17.53 -14.53
N GLU A 47 0.54 16.44 -15.28
CA GLU A 47 -0.61 15.67 -15.76
C GLU A 47 -1.44 15.09 -14.60
N LEU A 48 -0.77 14.59 -13.56
CA LEU A 48 -1.42 14.07 -12.36
C LEU A 48 -2.12 15.17 -11.55
N GLU A 49 -1.48 16.32 -11.39
CA GLU A 49 -2.08 17.49 -10.72
C GLU A 49 -3.28 18.03 -11.51
N ASP A 50 -3.21 18.06 -12.84
CA ASP A 50 -4.35 18.45 -13.68
C ASP A 50 -5.52 17.46 -13.53
N TYR A 51 -5.23 16.16 -13.50
CA TYR A 51 -6.22 15.14 -13.20
C TYR A 51 -6.93 15.38 -11.85
N TYR A 52 -6.16 15.64 -10.78
CA TYR A 52 -6.76 15.96 -9.47
C TYR A 52 -7.51 17.30 -9.46
N SER A 53 -7.03 18.29 -10.20
CA SER A 53 -7.72 19.57 -10.40
C SER A 53 -9.07 19.36 -11.09
N ASN A 54 -9.13 18.55 -12.14
CA ASN A 54 -10.35 18.21 -12.85
C ASN A 54 -11.34 17.45 -11.95
N ILE A 55 -10.88 16.51 -11.12
CA ILE A 55 -11.73 15.86 -10.11
C ILE A 55 -12.35 16.89 -9.18
N ARG A 56 -11.56 17.85 -8.69
CA ARG A 56 -12.07 18.92 -7.79
C ARG A 56 -13.08 19.80 -8.51
N LYS A 57 -12.81 20.16 -9.77
CA LYS A 57 -13.69 20.98 -10.62
C LYS A 57 -15.04 20.32 -10.86
N TYR A 58 -15.06 19.04 -11.24
CA TYR A 58 -16.29 18.30 -11.54
C TYR A 58 -16.89 17.57 -10.33
N LYS A 59 -16.35 17.76 -9.12
CA LYS A 59 -16.76 17.05 -7.89
C LYS A 59 -18.28 17.05 -7.69
N ARG A 60 -18.91 18.22 -7.85
CA ARG A 60 -20.35 18.38 -7.62
C ARG A 60 -21.18 17.59 -8.64
N ASP A 61 -20.77 17.63 -9.90
CA ASP A 61 -21.47 16.95 -10.99
C ASP A 61 -21.29 15.43 -10.89
N ILE A 62 -20.08 14.96 -10.55
CA ILE A 62 -19.79 13.55 -10.27
C ILE A 62 -20.67 13.03 -9.13
N MET A 63 -20.78 13.80 -8.04
CA MET A 63 -21.61 13.42 -6.90
C MET A 63 -23.09 13.36 -7.27
N SER A 64 -23.59 14.37 -7.99
CA SER A 64 -24.97 14.39 -8.47
C SER A 64 -25.27 13.19 -9.37
N LEU A 65 -24.38 12.89 -10.31
CA LEU A 65 -24.54 11.77 -11.23
C LEU A 65 -24.53 10.43 -10.51
N THR A 66 -23.63 10.29 -9.53
CA THR A 66 -23.54 9.07 -8.71
C THR A 66 -24.81 8.87 -7.90
N ASN A 67 -25.34 9.93 -7.28
CA ASN A 67 -26.60 9.87 -6.54
C ASN A 67 -27.76 9.48 -7.45
N ASP A 68 -27.88 10.10 -8.62
CA ASP A 68 -28.90 9.78 -9.61
C ASP A 68 -28.87 8.29 -10.02
N LEU A 69 -27.68 7.71 -10.19
CA LEU A 69 -27.50 6.30 -10.53
C LEU A 69 -27.85 5.35 -9.38
N ILE A 70 -27.56 5.76 -8.14
CA ILE A 70 -27.95 5.01 -6.94
C ILE A 70 -29.47 5.01 -6.77
N GLU A 71 -30.10 6.17 -6.95
CA GLU A 71 -31.55 6.33 -6.83
C GLU A 71 -32.30 5.62 -7.96
N ASN A 72 -31.75 5.64 -9.18
CA ASN A 72 -32.34 5.05 -10.36
C ASN A 72 -31.39 4.06 -11.05
N PRO A 73 -31.34 2.79 -10.61
CA PRO A 73 -30.40 1.79 -11.15
C PRO A 73 -30.59 1.44 -12.63
N LYS A 74 -31.74 1.81 -13.21
CA LYS A 74 -32.07 1.58 -14.63
C LYS A 74 -31.71 2.76 -15.53
N LYS A 75 -31.21 3.87 -14.97
CA LYS A 75 -30.83 5.06 -15.73
C LYS A 75 -29.56 4.75 -16.52
N GLN A 76 -29.67 4.72 -17.84
CA GLN A 76 -28.54 4.47 -18.73
C GLN A 76 -27.91 5.80 -19.15
N ILE A 77 -26.65 6.05 -18.77
CA ILE A 77 -25.89 7.21 -19.25
C ILE A 77 -25.10 6.85 -20.52
N ASN A 78 -24.16 5.92 -20.37
CA ASN A 78 -23.37 5.31 -21.42
C ASN A 78 -23.07 3.88 -20.98
N THR A 79 -23.11 2.91 -21.89
CA THR A 79 -22.89 1.49 -21.59
C THR A 79 -21.59 1.27 -20.83
N GLU A 80 -20.49 1.86 -21.29
CA GLU A 80 -19.18 1.74 -20.62
C GLU A 80 -19.18 2.32 -19.20
N ILE A 81 -19.77 3.51 -19.02
CA ILE A 81 -19.83 4.18 -17.71
C ILE A 81 -20.68 3.36 -16.74
N ASN A 82 -21.79 2.79 -17.20
CA ASN A 82 -22.66 1.98 -16.36
C ASN A 82 -22.00 0.66 -15.96
N ASP A 83 -21.29 0.01 -16.88
CA ASP A 83 -20.56 -1.24 -16.59
C ASP A 83 -19.47 -1.01 -15.55
N ILE A 84 -18.70 0.08 -15.70
CA ILE A 84 -17.67 0.49 -14.73
C ILE A 84 -18.31 0.85 -13.38
N PHE A 85 -19.42 1.59 -13.41
CA PHE A 85 -20.14 1.97 -12.21
C PHE A 85 -20.66 0.75 -11.45
N GLU A 86 -21.26 -0.22 -12.13
CA GLU A 86 -21.74 -1.46 -11.52
C GLU A 86 -20.59 -2.26 -10.90
N ALA A 87 -19.47 -2.40 -11.60
CA ALA A 87 -18.27 -3.05 -11.08
C ALA A 87 -17.71 -2.34 -9.84
N PHE A 88 -17.68 -1.01 -9.86
CA PHE A 88 -17.27 -0.18 -8.72
C PHE A 88 -18.21 -0.39 -7.52
N MET A 89 -19.52 -0.32 -7.72
CA MET A 89 -20.51 -0.51 -6.66
C MET A 89 -20.46 -1.92 -6.06
N LYS A 90 -20.31 -2.97 -6.88
CA LYS A 90 -20.08 -4.35 -6.40
C LYS A 90 -18.84 -4.45 -5.52
N SER A 91 -17.77 -3.77 -5.91
CA SER A 91 -16.50 -3.75 -5.17
C SER A 91 -16.64 -3.03 -3.82
N LEU A 92 -17.37 -1.91 -3.78
CA LEU A 92 -17.68 -1.20 -2.53
C LEU A 92 -18.53 -2.04 -1.58
N ILE A 93 -19.59 -2.68 -2.09
CA ILE A 93 -20.45 -3.56 -1.29
C ILE A 93 -19.62 -4.72 -0.71
N LYS A 94 -18.75 -5.34 -1.53
CA LYS A 94 -17.85 -6.40 -1.09
C LYS A 94 -16.92 -5.92 0.03
N TYR A 95 -16.33 -4.74 -0.12
CA TYR A 95 -15.49 -4.13 0.92
C TYR A 95 -16.25 -3.89 2.22
N PHE A 96 -17.46 -3.32 2.15
CA PHE A 96 -18.26 -3.08 3.36
C PHE A 96 -18.67 -4.38 4.05
N LYS A 97 -19.05 -5.42 3.29
CA LYS A 97 -19.34 -6.75 3.85
C LYS A 97 -18.15 -7.36 4.58
N TYR A 98 -16.95 -7.28 4.01
CA TYR A 98 -15.75 -7.77 4.71
C TYR A 98 -15.47 -6.99 5.99
N LYS A 99 -15.63 -5.66 5.95
CA LYS A 99 -15.45 -4.82 7.12
C LYS A 99 -16.46 -5.13 8.23
N GLU A 100 -17.69 -5.49 7.88
CA GLU A 100 -18.70 -5.94 8.84
C GLU A 100 -18.28 -7.26 9.51
N ILE A 101 -17.77 -8.22 8.73
CA ILE A 101 -17.28 -9.51 9.24
C ILE A 101 -16.08 -9.32 10.18
N GLU A 102 -15.08 -8.51 9.79
CA GLU A 102 -13.90 -8.17 10.61
C GLU A 102 -14.32 -7.58 11.97
N ASN A 103 -15.33 -6.71 11.99
CA ASN A 103 -15.84 -6.12 13.23
C ASN A 103 -16.62 -7.12 14.11
N THR A 104 -17.17 -8.19 13.54
CA THR A 104 -17.87 -9.24 14.30
C THR A 104 -16.96 -10.40 14.73
N GLY A 105 -15.74 -10.49 14.19
CA GLY A 105 -14.81 -11.61 14.36
C GLY A 105 -13.85 -11.52 15.55
N SER A 106 -14.07 -10.60 16.50
CA SER A 106 -13.14 -10.38 17.63
C SER A 106 -12.95 -11.57 18.57
N ASP A 107 -13.73 -12.65 18.46
CA ASP A 107 -13.61 -13.83 19.33
C ASP A 107 -13.23 -15.13 18.59
N GLU A 108 -13.11 -15.11 17.24
CA GLU A 108 -12.94 -16.34 16.43
C GLU A 108 -11.68 -16.34 15.54
N GLU A 109 -10.97 -15.21 15.40
CA GLU A 109 -9.77 -15.10 14.55
C GLU A 109 -8.54 -15.87 15.05
N ASP A 110 -8.57 -16.43 16.26
CA ASP A 110 -7.55 -17.38 16.72
C ASP A 110 -7.73 -18.79 16.11
N MET A 111 -8.83 -19.10 15.40
CA MET A 111 -9.06 -20.44 14.82
C MET A 111 -8.74 -20.55 13.32
N LEU A 112 -8.64 -19.45 12.57
CA LEU A 112 -8.57 -19.50 11.10
C LEU A 112 -7.19 -19.89 10.54
N PHE A 113 -6.11 -19.71 11.32
CA PHE A 113 -4.76 -20.17 10.96
C PHE A 113 -4.37 -21.55 11.56
N GLY A 114 -5.25 -22.20 12.32
CA GLY A 114 -4.91 -23.38 13.13
C GLY A 114 -5.20 -24.76 12.54
N TYR A 115 -6.06 -24.90 11.53
CA TYR A 115 -6.62 -26.22 11.14
C TYR A 115 -6.49 -26.63 9.68
N SER A 116 -5.55 -26.07 8.92
CA SER A 116 -5.36 -26.46 7.51
C SER A 116 -4.10 -27.31 7.26
N MET A 117 -3.78 -28.30 8.10
CA MET A 117 -2.70 -29.24 7.75
C MET A 117 -2.76 -30.67 8.34
N ASN A 118 -3.91 -31.22 8.73
CA ASN A 118 -3.95 -32.59 9.26
C ASN A 118 -5.08 -33.44 8.65
N ASN A 119 -5.02 -33.72 7.35
CA ASN A 119 -5.80 -34.81 6.74
C ASN A 119 -4.86 -35.94 6.33
N THR A 120 -4.35 -36.68 7.31
CA THR A 120 -3.96 -38.09 7.14
C THR A 120 -4.10 -38.82 8.47
N THR A 121 -5.08 -39.73 8.50
CA THR A 121 -5.19 -40.98 9.29
C THR A 121 -5.26 -40.91 10.82
N ASP A 122 -6.43 -41.30 11.32
CA ASP A 122 -6.76 -41.87 12.63
C ASP A 122 -5.57 -42.35 13.48
N VAL A 123 -5.26 -41.65 14.59
CA VAL A 123 -4.89 -42.23 15.90
C VAL A 123 -5.12 -41.16 16.99
N ASP A 124 -5.82 -41.51 18.07
CA ASP A 124 -5.91 -40.74 19.32
C ASP A 124 -4.52 -40.27 19.80
N LEU A 125 -4.25 -38.96 19.80
CA LEU A 125 -3.10 -38.41 20.49
C LEU A 125 -3.40 -37.01 21.04
N ALA A 126 -3.17 -36.87 22.35
CA ALA A 126 -3.41 -35.71 23.20
C ALA A 126 -2.91 -34.37 22.61
N PRO A 127 -3.52 -33.22 23.01
CA PRO A 127 -3.13 -31.92 22.47
C PRO A 127 -1.70 -31.59 22.88
N ILE A 128 -0.82 -31.45 21.88
CA ILE A 128 0.55 -30.96 22.06
C ILE A 128 0.44 -29.46 22.35
N THR A 129 0.37 -29.10 23.64
CA THR A 129 0.48 -27.72 24.12
C THR A 129 1.95 -27.30 24.11
N SER A 130 2.50 -27.07 22.93
CA SER A 130 3.82 -26.46 22.80
C SER A 130 3.65 -25.08 22.18
N PRO A 131 3.87 -23.97 22.92
CA PRO A 131 3.78 -22.63 22.36
C PRO A 131 4.90 -22.45 21.33
N MET A 132 4.50 -22.39 20.06
CA MET A 132 5.39 -22.11 18.93
C MET A 132 5.96 -20.70 19.12
N GLY A 133 7.27 -20.60 19.39
CA GLY A 133 7.95 -19.32 19.54
C GLY A 133 7.95 -18.52 18.24
N SER A 134 7.69 -17.21 18.32
CA SER A 134 7.71 -16.30 17.16
C SER A 134 9.03 -16.38 16.39
N PHE A 135 8.93 -16.52 15.07
CA PHE A 135 10.05 -16.57 14.12
C PHE A 135 10.75 -15.21 13.90
N TRP A 136 10.18 -14.12 14.41
CA TRP A 136 10.68 -12.76 14.20
C TRP A 136 11.51 -12.20 15.36
N GLY A 137 11.97 -13.08 16.25
CA GLY A 137 12.78 -12.72 17.41
C GLY A 137 11.94 -12.58 18.68
N LYS A 138 12.48 -13.10 19.78
CA LYS A 138 11.85 -13.06 21.11
C LYS A 138 12.00 -11.70 21.81
N GLU A 139 12.75 -10.79 21.20
CA GLU A 139 13.17 -9.55 21.83
C GLU A 139 12.15 -8.44 21.59
N ARG A 140 11.37 -8.16 22.63
CA ARG A 140 10.44 -7.03 22.65
C ARG A 140 11.23 -5.75 22.84
N ILE A 141 11.35 -4.94 21.79
CA ILE A 141 11.92 -3.59 21.89
C ILE A 141 11.00 -2.74 22.79
N THR A 142 11.45 -2.46 24.01
CA THR A 142 10.80 -1.51 24.90
C THR A 142 11.36 -0.13 24.59
N LYS A 143 10.48 0.84 24.28
CA LYS A 143 10.91 2.23 24.09
C LYS A 143 11.29 2.78 25.46
N SER A 144 12.58 3.00 25.71
CA SER A 144 13.01 3.82 26.83
C SER A 144 12.57 5.26 26.55
N ASN A 145 11.92 5.90 27.52
CA ASN A 145 11.57 7.31 27.45
C ASN A 145 12.85 8.14 27.57
N HIS A 146 13.66 8.15 26.52
CA HIS A 146 14.74 9.12 26.39
C HIS A 146 14.07 10.46 26.10
N THR A 147 14.08 11.35 27.09
CA THR A 147 13.79 12.78 26.93
C THR A 147 14.84 13.36 25.98
N ASN A 148 14.59 13.25 24.68
CA ASN A 148 15.41 13.89 23.66
C ASN A 148 15.16 15.40 23.74
N ILE A 149 16.08 16.12 24.38
CA ILE A 149 16.11 17.59 24.46
C ILE A 149 16.56 18.20 23.11
N TYR A 150 17.00 17.38 22.14
CA TYR A 150 17.41 17.87 20.83
C TYR A 150 16.25 17.84 19.84
N ASN A 151 15.76 19.04 19.54
CA ASN A 151 14.80 19.30 18.48
C ASN A 151 15.43 18.96 17.12
N MET A 152 14.99 17.86 16.50
CA MET A 152 15.46 17.37 15.19
C MET A 152 15.16 18.32 14.01
N ASN A 153 14.52 19.46 14.26
CA ASN A 153 14.20 20.47 13.24
C ASN A 153 15.15 21.70 13.23
N TYR A 154 16.33 21.61 13.86
CA TYR A 154 17.30 22.72 13.81
C TYR A 154 18.13 22.69 12.52
N VAL A 155 17.86 23.63 11.60
CA VAL A 155 18.71 23.90 10.43
C VAL A 155 19.44 25.22 10.67
N PRO A 156 20.76 25.23 10.88
CA PRO A 156 21.49 26.47 11.07
C PRO A 156 21.55 27.26 9.75
N ARG A 157 20.95 28.45 9.72
CA ARG A 157 21.18 29.42 8.65
C ARG A 157 22.57 30.02 8.83
N LYS A 158 23.46 29.82 7.85
CA LYS A 158 24.73 30.54 7.77
C LYS A 158 24.42 32.01 7.48
N ASN A 159 24.67 32.89 8.45
CA ASN A 159 24.72 34.32 8.19
C ASN A 159 26.02 34.62 7.43
N SER A 160 25.89 35.00 6.17
CA SER A 160 26.95 35.69 5.43
C SER A 160 27.07 37.10 5.99
N PHE A 161 28.13 37.37 6.76
CA PHE A 161 28.59 38.74 7.00
C PHE A 161 29.67 39.09 5.97
N SER A 162 29.62 40.37 5.58
CA SER A 162 30.38 41.11 4.56
C SER A 162 31.81 40.65 4.25
#